data_AF-A0A9W8VMX4-F1
#
_entry.id   AF-A0A9W8VMX4-F1
#
_cell.length_a   1.000
_cell.length_b   1.000
_cell.length_c   1.000
_cell.angle_alpha   90.00
_cell.angle_beta   90.00
_cell.angle_gamma   90.00
#
_symmetry.space_group_name_H-M   'P 1'
#
loop_
_entity.id
_entity.type
_entity.pdbx_description
1 polymer ?
#
loop_
_entity_poly.entity_id
_entity_poly.type
_entity_poly.pdbx_seq_one_letter_code
_entity_poly.pdbx_strand_id
1 'polypeptide(L)'
;MKLSSLVLLAYTGLSSGLTQQCTGNAVNEGGNWFCGAVKEILYQGFSSGGSYKTVTNMGNDGSCQTQPFSYSGTLGPLSEDLSIHIRGPFKLREFAVYNLDSSQKKRDAAPSPHIYTHPHGHTHLHEQRKQKRGQWVTATINGQVVSWENTWFGSPATQAAPAPALAAPTKKPVSKPKPNTGSEIRPSQESAAPVFGGHWKRTSYYNAQRRVTNNVMFMGNYGGQGSGVFDYTWGNSLSYLNANGNGGSSSPKVLKYIYIPSNKEFSIFSAQRCDKSCGYSRAPNIAYEGFSGSNKIFLFNFKMPLDGKRGFNGDMPALWALNARIPRTMQYGACSCWTTGCGEVDIYEVLASGDTKCKSTFHLNNGAGSSDYFKRPTDNYIKVAVVFDGRTSSVAIKQLPDSFDFGSGLSDETVRSWIKGMATPKKGSSLFQLSS
;
A
#
# COMPACT_ATOMS: atom_id res chain seq x y z
N MET A 1 -10.68 -9.02 69.81
CA MET A 1 -9.69 -8.76 68.73
C MET A 1 -9.71 -9.97 67.81
N LYS A 2 -9.84 -9.94 66.49
CA LYS A 2 -10.16 -8.94 65.46
C LYS A 2 -10.71 -9.80 64.29
N LEU A 3 -11.95 -9.59 63.81
CA LEU A 3 -12.36 -10.16 62.52
C LEU A 3 -11.71 -9.33 61.40
N SER A 4 -10.91 -9.96 60.55
CA SER A 4 -10.44 -9.35 59.30
C SER A 4 -11.26 -9.91 58.14
N SER A 5 -12.15 -9.08 57.62
CA SER A 5 -12.84 -9.27 56.35
C SER A 5 -11.82 -9.22 55.21
N LEU A 6 -11.57 -10.34 54.53
CA LEU A 6 -10.93 -10.33 53.22
C LEU A 6 -12.00 -10.10 52.15
N VAL A 7 -12.04 -8.87 51.65
CA VAL A 7 -12.74 -8.51 50.41
C VAL A 7 -11.96 -9.12 49.25
N LEU A 8 -12.52 -10.14 48.61
CA LEU A 8 -12.02 -10.68 47.35
C LEU A 8 -12.40 -9.69 46.24
N LEU A 9 -11.49 -8.76 45.90
CA LEU A 9 -11.58 -7.97 44.68
C LEU A 9 -11.38 -8.91 43.49
N ALA A 10 -12.48 -9.32 42.85
CA ALA A 10 -12.45 -9.95 41.55
C ALA A 10 -11.93 -8.92 40.53
N TYR A 11 -10.62 -8.93 40.28
CA TYR A 11 -10.07 -8.35 39.07
C TYR A 11 -10.62 -9.17 37.90
N THR A 12 -11.65 -8.65 37.24
CA THR A 12 -11.98 -9.05 35.86
C THR A 12 -10.85 -8.53 34.99
N GLY A 13 -9.73 -9.25 34.97
CA GLY A 13 -8.79 -9.16 33.88
C GLY A 13 -9.56 -9.52 32.62
N LEU A 14 -9.76 -8.55 31.73
CA LEU A 14 -10.03 -8.82 30.33
C LEU A 14 -8.82 -9.60 29.83
N SER A 15 -8.87 -10.91 29.94
CA SER A 15 -8.03 -11.79 29.16
C SER A 15 -8.41 -11.49 27.71
N SER A 16 -7.58 -10.67 27.06
CA SER A 16 -7.50 -10.56 25.61
C SER A 16 -7.11 -11.94 25.10
N GLY A 17 -8.07 -12.87 25.06
CA GLY A 17 -7.89 -14.17 24.46
C GLY A 17 -7.36 -13.93 23.06
N LEU A 18 -6.22 -14.54 22.74
CA LEU A 18 -5.67 -14.57 21.40
C LEU A 18 -6.77 -15.13 20.48
N THR A 19 -7.51 -14.24 19.83
CA THR A 19 -8.57 -14.63 18.91
C THR A 19 -7.88 -15.00 17.61
N GLN A 20 -7.51 -16.28 17.52
CA GLN A 20 -7.27 -16.92 16.24
C GLN A 20 -8.61 -17.48 15.77
N GLN A 21 -9.38 -16.66 15.05
CA GLN A 21 -10.68 -17.12 14.56
C GLN A 21 -10.51 -18.17 13.46
N CYS A 22 -11.25 -19.26 13.63
CA CYS A 22 -11.58 -20.23 12.58
C CYS A 22 -13.09 -20.09 12.38
N THR A 23 -13.51 -19.49 11.27
CA THR A 23 -14.93 -19.17 11.03
C THR A 23 -15.75 -20.36 10.54
N GLY A 24 -15.12 -21.53 10.37
CA GLY A 24 -15.73 -22.77 9.91
C GLY A 24 -15.09 -24.00 10.58
N ASN A 25 -15.25 -25.17 9.97
CA ASN A 25 -14.59 -26.38 10.45
C ASN A 25 -13.16 -26.45 9.92
N ALA A 26 -12.19 -26.63 10.81
CA ALA A 26 -10.79 -26.78 10.41
C ALA A 26 -10.58 -28.10 9.67
N VAL A 27 -9.98 -28.04 8.48
CA VAL A 27 -9.62 -29.18 7.65
C VAL A 27 -8.15 -29.06 7.26
N ASN A 28 -7.40 -30.14 7.40
CA ASN A 28 -6.03 -30.22 6.89
C ASN A 28 -6.05 -30.82 5.48
N GLU A 29 -5.58 -30.04 4.52
CA GLU A 29 -5.45 -30.45 3.12
C GLU A 29 -3.99 -30.29 2.70
N GLY A 30 -3.28 -31.41 2.52
CA GLY A 30 -1.89 -31.40 2.05
C GLY A 30 -0.92 -30.66 2.98
N GLY A 31 -1.16 -30.69 4.30
CA GLY A 31 -0.35 -30.00 5.30
C GLY A 31 -0.81 -28.57 5.62
N ASN A 32 -1.81 -28.06 4.90
CA ASN A 32 -2.35 -26.72 5.10
C ASN A 32 -3.70 -26.77 5.80
N TRP A 33 -3.85 -25.98 6.87
CA TRP A 33 -5.12 -25.84 7.57
C TRP A 33 -6.02 -24.79 6.92
N PHE A 34 -7.24 -25.19 6.58
CA PHE A 34 -8.30 -24.35 6.07
C PHE A 34 -9.51 -24.36 7.02
N CYS A 35 -10.12 -23.21 7.22
CA CYS A 35 -11.33 -23.03 8.04
C CYS A 35 -12.49 -22.52 7.17
N GLY A 36 -13.01 -21.32 7.43
CA GLY A 36 -14.12 -20.76 6.68
C GLY A 36 -13.66 -19.91 5.50
N ALA A 37 -14.49 -19.87 4.46
CA ALA A 37 -14.35 -18.89 3.39
C ALA A 37 -14.77 -17.50 3.88
N VAL A 38 -13.89 -16.51 3.70
CA VAL A 38 -14.09 -15.13 4.14
C VAL A 38 -13.93 -14.14 2.99
N LYS A 39 -14.43 -12.92 3.20
CA LYS A 39 -14.23 -11.76 2.31
C LYS A 39 -13.32 -10.72 2.92
N GLU A 40 -13.00 -10.85 4.19
CA GLU A 40 -12.11 -9.96 4.91
C GLU A 40 -11.41 -10.63 6.08
N ILE A 41 -10.17 -10.22 6.32
CA ILE A 41 -9.36 -10.64 7.46
C ILE A 41 -8.64 -9.40 8.02
N LEU A 42 -8.72 -9.22 9.34
CA LEU A 42 -7.95 -8.22 10.08
C LEU A 42 -6.87 -8.91 10.89
N TYR A 43 -5.61 -8.53 10.69
CA TYR A 43 -4.47 -8.96 11.49
C TYR A 43 -4.06 -7.83 12.44
N GLN A 44 -3.92 -8.12 13.72
CA GLN A 44 -3.57 -7.14 14.76
C GLN A 44 -2.43 -7.62 15.64
N GLY A 45 -1.74 -6.69 16.30
CA GLY A 45 -0.67 -7.01 17.24
C GLY A 45 0.70 -7.18 16.59
N PHE A 46 0.95 -6.53 15.45
CA PHE A 46 2.29 -6.48 14.89
C PHE A 46 3.28 -5.82 15.87
N SER A 47 4.48 -6.39 15.96
CA SER A 47 5.53 -5.88 16.84
C SER A 47 6.01 -4.50 16.40
N SER A 48 6.29 -3.65 17.38
CA SER A 48 6.81 -2.30 17.17
C SER A 48 8.32 -2.23 17.00
N GLY A 49 9.08 -3.31 17.25
CA GLY A 49 10.53 -3.26 17.18
C GLY A 49 11.22 -4.61 17.06
N GLY A 50 12.43 -4.58 16.49
CA GLY A 50 13.25 -5.77 16.28
C GLY A 50 14.44 -5.47 15.38
N SER A 51 15.08 -6.54 14.90
CA SER A 51 16.15 -6.43 13.93
C SER A 51 16.12 -7.59 12.94
N TYR A 52 16.74 -7.38 11.78
CA TYR A 52 17.05 -8.39 10.77
C TYR A 52 18.44 -8.08 10.19
N LYS A 53 18.96 -8.94 9.30
CA LYS A 53 20.25 -8.71 8.65
C LYS A 53 20.04 -8.20 7.24
N THR A 54 20.64 -7.06 6.92
CA THR A 54 20.64 -6.49 5.57
C THR A 54 21.89 -6.94 4.82
N VAL A 55 21.78 -7.26 3.54
CA VAL A 55 22.93 -7.54 2.70
C VAL A 55 23.72 -6.25 2.46
N THR A 56 25.04 -6.33 2.57
CA THR A 56 25.97 -5.22 2.31
C THR A 56 26.84 -5.48 1.09
N ASN A 57 27.11 -6.75 0.78
CA ASN A 57 27.90 -7.15 -0.38
C ASN A 57 27.56 -8.60 -0.79
N MET A 58 27.65 -8.89 -2.09
CA MET A 58 27.55 -10.23 -2.66
C MET A 58 28.78 -10.49 -3.54
N GLY A 59 29.70 -11.32 -3.06
CA GLY A 59 30.95 -11.63 -3.76
C GLY A 59 30.76 -12.60 -4.92
N ASN A 60 31.66 -12.56 -5.90
CA ASN A 60 31.62 -13.46 -7.06
C ASN A 60 31.88 -14.93 -6.68
N ASP A 61 32.49 -15.16 -5.52
CA ASP A 61 32.78 -16.46 -4.91
C ASP A 61 31.59 -17.08 -4.16
N GLY A 62 30.44 -16.41 -4.14
CA GLY A 62 29.26 -16.85 -3.37
C GLY A 62 29.24 -16.34 -1.94
N SER A 63 30.16 -15.47 -1.54
CA SER A 63 30.13 -14.86 -0.20
C SER A 63 29.00 -13.85 -0.06
N CYS A 64 28.18 -14.00 0.99
CA CYS A 64 27.09 -13.08 1.32
C CYS A 64 27.42 -12.32 2.59
N GLN A 65 27.77 -11.03 2.46
CA GLN A 65 28.04 -10.19 3.63
C GLN A 65 26.77 -9.50 4.07
N THR A 66 26.54 -9.50 5.39
CA THR A 66 25.36 -8.89 5.99
C THR A 66 25.72 -8.09 7.22
N GLN A 67 24.86 -7.15 7.58
CA GLN A 67 24.97 -6.37 8.81
C GLN A 67 23.61 -6.28 9.52
N PRO A 68 23.59 -6.20 10.87
CA PRO A 68 22.35 -5.94 11.61
C PRO A 68 21.67 -4.65 11.17
N PHE A 69 20.34 -4.67 11.10
CA PHE A 69 19.50 -3.51 10.85
C PHE A 69 18.33 -3.55 11.83
N SER A 70 18.19 -2.50 12.63
CA SER A 70 17.13 -2.37 13.62
C SER A 70 15.96 -1.56 13.07
N TYR A 71 14.74 -1.95 13.43
CA TYR A 71 13.52 -1.23 13.12
C TYR A 71 12.71 -0.98 14.40
N SER A 72 11.90 0.08 14.38
CA SER A 72 11.09 0.52 15.52
C SER A 72 9.69 1.02 15.11
N GLY A 73 9.18 0.60 13.96
CA GLY A 73 7.86 1.00 13.43
C GLY A 73 6.73 0.12 13.95
N THR A 74 5.51 0.66 14.07
CA THR A 74 4.32 -0.04 14.61
C THR A 74 3.86 -1.26 13.81
N LEU A 75 4.32 -1.41 12.57
CA LEU A 75 4.12 -2.60 11.74
C LEU A 75 5.44 -3.34 11.45
N GLY A 76 6.48 -3.09 12.25
CA GLY A 76 7.81 -3.64 12.05
C GLY A 76 8.33 -3.40 10.63
N PRO A 77 8.93 -4.41 9.98
CA PRO A 77 9.44 -4.32 8.62
C PRO A 77 8.37 -4.00 7.57
N LEU A 78 7.09 -4.25 7.87
CA LEU A 78 5.99 -3.93 6.95
C LEU A 78 5.78 -2.42 6.80
N SER A 79 6.39 -1.58 7.63
CA SER A 79 6.40 -0.11 7.44
C SER A 79 7.40 0.35 6.38
N GLU A 80 8.38 -0.49 6.05
CA GLU A 80 9.42 -0.18 5.07
C GLU A 80 8.89 -0.29 3.63
N ASP A 81 9.80 -0.16 2.67
CA ASP A 81 9.54 -0.37 1.25
C ASP A 81 8.99 -1.77 0.99
N LEU A 82 7.73 -1.86 0.57
CA LEU A 82 7.16 -3.11 0.07
C LEU A 82 7.10 -3.09 -1.45
N SER A 83 7.61 -4.15 -2.08
CA SER A 83 7.40 -4.45 -3.50
C SER A 83 6.25 -5.44 -3.64
N ILE A 84 5.39 -5.26 -4.64
CA ILE A 84 4.29 -6.20 -4.91
C ILE A 84 4.75 -7.24 -5.92
N HIS A 85 4.31 -8.49 -5.78
CA HIS A 85 4.63 -9.57 -6.69
C HIS A 85 3.38 -10.34 -7.07
N ILE A 86 3.37 -10.81 -8.31
CA ILE A 86 2.25 -11.56 -8.88
C ILE A 86 2.81 -12.79 -9.58
N ARG A 87 2.22 -13.94 -9.27
CA ARG A 87 2.45 -15.22 -9.95
C ARG A 87 1.20 -15.67 -10.68
N GLY A 88 1.36 -16.12 -11.92
CA GLY A 88 0.27 -16.68 -12.71
C GLY A 88 -0.18 -18.08 -12.25
N PRO A 89 -1.37 -18.54 -12.65
CA PRO A 89 -2.29 -17.95 -13.62
C PRO A 89 -3.07 -16.72 -13.10
N PHE A 90 -2.85 -15.55 -13.71
CA PHE A 90 -3.33 -14.27 -13.17
C PHE A 90 -3.69 -13.26 -14.26
N LYS A 91 -4.68 -12.40 -14.00
CA LYS A 91 -4.96 -11.20 -14.79
C LYS A 91 -5.07 -9.97 -13.88
N LEU A 92 -4.14 -9.04 -14.01
CA LEU A 92 -4.18 -7.75 -13.33
C LEU A 92 -4.86 -6.71 -14.22
N ARG A 93 -5.94 -6.11 -13.74
CA ARG A 93 -6.65 -5.03 -14.45
C ARG A 93 -6.24 -3.66 -13.93
N GLU A 94 -6.11 -3.51 -12.62
CA GLU A 94 -5.88 -2.22 -11.98
C GLU A 94 -5.09 -2.39 -10.68
N PHE A 95 -4.21 -1.43 -10.41
CA PHE A 95 -3.42 -1.34 -9.19
C PHE A 95 -3.32 0.12 -8.74
N ALA A 96 -3.46 0.38 -7.45
CA ALA A 96 -3.28 1.71 -6.89
C ALA A 96 -2.63 1.64 -5.51
N VAL A 97 -1.82 2.66 -5.20
CA VAL A 97 -1.20 2.84 -3.90
C VAL A 97 -1.67 4.16 -3.31
N TYR A 98 -2.03 4.16 -2.03
CA TYR A 98 -2.38 5.37 -1.29
C TYR A 98 -1.54 5.48 -0.03
N ASN A 99 -1.16 6.70 0.31
CA ASN A 99 -0.55 7.03 1.59
C ASN A 99 -1.42 8.05 2.31
N LEU A 100 -1.48 7.97 3.64
CA LEU A 100 -2.18 8.95 4.45
C LEU A 100 -1.41 10.28 4.40
N ASP A 101 -2.09 11.36 3.98
CA ASP A 101 -1.50 12.69 3.93
C ASP A 101 -1.25 13.21 5.36
N SER A 102 0.01 13.53 5.67
CA SER A 102 0.41 14.05 6.99
C SER A 102 0.17 15.56 7.15
N SER A 103 -0.38 16.24 6.13
CA SER A 103 -0.40 17.71 6.06
C SER A 103 -1.51 18.44 6.84
N GLN A 104 -2.35 17.76 7.62
CA GLN A 104 -3.29 18.45 8.51
C GLN A 104 -2.64 18.76 9.88
N LYS A 105 -1.64 19.65 9.89
CA LYS A 105 -1.39 20.44 11.10
C LYS A 105 -2.62 21.31 11.30
N LYS A 106 -3.42 20.98 12.31
CA LYS A 106 -4.51 21.80 12.83
C LYS A 106 -4.05 23.27 12.84
N ARG A 107 -4.70 24.13 12.05
CA ARG A 107 -4.67 25.57 12.31
C ARG A 107 -5.52 25.76 13.55
N ASP A 108 -4.90 25.69 14.72
CA ASP A 108 -5.55 26.17 15.92
C ASP A 108 -5.72 27.68 15.75
N ALA A 109 -6.98 28.09 15.60
CA ALA A 109 -7.38 29.47 15.75
C ALA A 109 -7.01 29.92 17.18
N ALA A 110 -6.39 31.10 17.26
CA ALA A 110 -5.68 31.64 18.41
C ALA A 110 -6.51 31.76 19.71
N PRO A 111 -5.84 32.14 20.81
CA PRO A 111 -5.98 33.55 21.20
C PRO A 111 -4.63 34.25 21.30
N SER A 112 -4.61 35.46 20.74
CA SER A 112 -3.52 36.43 20.89
C SER A 112 -3.37 36.88 22.35
N PRO A 113 -2.14 37.11 22.82
CA PRO A 113 -1.90 38.15 23.80
C PRO A 113 -0.91 39.18 23.22
N HIS A 114 -1.42 40.37 22.93
CA HIS A 114 -0.61 41.58 22.92
C HIS A 114 -0.20 41.91 24.36
N ILE A 115 1.11 41.95 24.69
CA ILE A 115 1.71 42.95 25.60
C ILE A 115 3.18 43.20 25.17
N TYR A 116 3.53 44.49 25.18
CA TYR A 116 4.71 45.20 24.71
C TYR A 116 6.08 44.74 25.25
N THR A 117 7.13 44.76 24.41
CA THR A 117 8.40 45.50 24.62
C THR A 117 9.33 45.42 23.38
N HIS A 118 10.22 46.41 23.27
CA HIS A 118 10.85 46.99 22.07
C HIS A 118 12.06 46.23 21.43
N PRO A 119 12.57 46.67 20.26
CA PRO A 119 13.10 45.80 19.21
C PRO A 119 14.63 45.75 19.13
N HIS A 120 15.18 44.60 18.76
CA HIS A 120 16.47 44.52 18.06
C HIS A 120 16.36 43.53 16.90
N GLY A 121 16.69 44.03 15.72
CA GLY A 121 16.45 43.36 14.45
C GLY A 121 17.45 42.26 14.14
N HIS A 122 16.97 41.27 13.40
CA HIS A 122 17.69 40.61 12.33
C HIS A 122 16.69 40.22 11.25
N THR A 123 16.59 41.06 10.24
CA THR A 123 15.93 40.75 8.96
C THR A 123 17.04 40.31 7.98
N HIS A 124 16.69 39.39 7.08
CA HIS A 124 17.48 38.85 5.95
C HIS A 124 18.28 37.56 6.22
N LEU A 125 17.67 36.42 5.90
CA LEU A 125 18.14 35.45 4.87
C LEU A 125 17.49 34.06 5.07
N HIS A 126 16.21 33.94 4.73
CA HIS A 126 15.60 32.63 4.40
C HIS A 126 14.70 32.78 3.17
N GLU A 127 15.32 33.15 2.06
CA GLU A 127 14.65 33.11 0.77
C GLU A 127 15.66 32.73 -0.30
N GLN A 128 15.86 31.42 -0.49
CA GLN A 128 16.20 30.79 -1.76
C GLN A 128 16.42 29.29 -1.57
N ARG A 129 15.41 28.52 -2.02
CA ARG A 129 15.42 27.12 -2.51
C ARG A 129 14.10 26.41 -2.18
N LYS A 130 12.98 27.06 -2.50
CA LYS A 130 11.83 26.29 -3.02
C LYS A 130 12.11 26.06 -4.49
N GLN A 131 12.86 25.00 -4.81
CA GLN A 131 12.92 24.51 -6.19
C GLN A 131 11.48 24.15 -6.57
N LYS A 132 10.91 24.90 -7.52
CA LYS A 132 9.65 24.53 -8.17
C LYS A 132 9.91 23.20 -8.87
N ARG A 133 9.46 22.10 -8.28
CA ARG A 133 9.51 20.75 -8.87
C ARG A 133 8.77 20.79 -10.21
N GLY A 134 9.42 20.37 -11.29
CA GLY A 134 8.80 20.24 -12.59
C GLY A 134 7.55 19.36 -12.50
N GLN A 135 6.45 19.81 -13.09
CA GLN A 135 5.27 18.97 -13.23
C GLN A 135 5.55 17.93 -14.34
N TRP A 136 5.28 16.67 -14.04
CA TRP A 136 5.32 15.60 -15.03
C TRP A 136 4.11 15.72 -15.96
N VAL A 137 4.37 15.86 -17.26
CA VAL A 137 3.33 15.95 -18.30
C VAL A 137 3.34 14.67 -19.12
N THR A 138 2.16 14.15 -19.39
CA THR A 138 1.96 12.99 -20.27
C THR A 138 1.12 13.42 -21.46
N ALA A 139 1.60 13.14 -22.68
CA ALA A 139 0.88 13.42 -23.91
C ALA A 139 1.02 12.25 -24.90
N THR A 140 0.03 12.10 -25.77
CA THR A 140 0.10 11.18 -26.90
C THR A 140 0.63 11.94 -28.11
N ILE A 141 1.82 11.59 -28.58
CA ILE A 141 2.45 12.17 -29.77
C ILE A 141 2.64 11.04 -30.78
N ASN A 142 2.12 11.20 -31.99
CA ASN A 142 2.17 10.18 -33.05
C ASN A 142 1.66 8.78 -32.61
N GLY A 143 0.62 8.75 -31.76
CA GLY A 143 0.04 7.50 -31.25
C GLY A 143 0.85 6.79 -30.16
N GLN A 144 1.98 7.38 -29.72
CA GLN A 144 2.77 6.90 -28.60
C GLN A 144 2.59 7.81 -27.38
N VAL A 145 2.35 7.20 -26.22
CA VAL A 145 2.28 7.94 -24.95
C VAL A 145 3.72 8.21 -24.49
N VAL A 146 4.08 9.48 -24.41
CA VAL A 146 5.39 9.95 -23.94
C VAL A 146 5.21 10.86 -22.74
N SER A 147 6.17 10.81 -21.82
CA SER A 147 6.18 11.60 -20.59
C SER A 147 7.54 12.27 -20.41
N TRP A 148 7.53 13.54 -20.04
CA TRP A 148 8.74 14.33 -19.79
C TRP A 148 8.51 15.33 -18.64
N GLU A 149 9.60 15.83 -18.07
CA GLU A 149 9.56 16.90 -17.07
C GLU A 149 9.29 18.24 -17.79
N ASN A 150 8.21 18.93 -17.42
CA ASN A 150 7.94 20.24 -17.99
C ASN A 150 8.91 21.27 -17.40
N THR A 151 9.88 21.70 -18.21
CA THR A 151 10.81 22.79 -17.91
C THR A 151 10.37 24.14 -18.50
N TRP A 152 9.25 24.17 -19.22
CA TRP A 152 8.67 25.38 -19.78
C TRP A 152 7.68 26.03 -18.80
N PHE A 153 8.16 27.08 -18.15
CA PHE A 153 7.35 27.98 -17.34
C PHE A 153 7.09 29.21 -18.19
N GLY A 154 5.99 29.21 -18.96
CA GLY A 154 5.70 30.23 -19.97
C GLY A 154 5.92 31.67 -19.51
N SER A 155 6.23 32.56 -20.45
CA SER A 155 6.26 34.01 -20.18
C SER A 155 4.89 34.48 -19.69
N PRO A 156 4.82 35.51 -18.82
CA PRO A 156 3.53 36.01 -18.32
C PRO A 156 2.68 36.45 -19.49
N ALA A 157 1.53 35.79 -19.69
CA ALA A 157 0.55 36.27 -20.65
C ALA A 157 -0.03 37.58 -20.11
N THR A 158 0.32 38.68 -20.75
CA THR A 158 -0.30 39.99 -20.58
C THR A 158 -1.80 39.84 -20.84
N GLN A 159 -2.62 40.28 -19.89
CA GLN A 159 -4.07 40.33 -20.03
C GLN A 159 -4.45 41.11 -21.30
N ALA A 160 -5.20 40.46 -22.19
CA ALA A 160 -5.92 41.16 -23.24
C ALA A 160 -7.12 41.89 -22.61
N ALA A 161 -7.26 43.17 -22.94
CA ALA A 161 -8.32 44.06 -22.47
C ALA A 161 -9.73 43.59 -22.92
N PRO A 162 -10.79 43.84 -22.12
CA PRO A 162 -12.15 43.57 -22.54
C PRO A 162 -12.63 44.63 -23.55
N ALA A 163 -13.28 44.17 -24.63
CA ALA A 163 -13.99 45.02 -25.60
C ALA A 163 -15.34 45.52 -25.00
N PRO A 164 -15.86 46.68 -25.47
CA PRO A 164 -16.90 47.42 -24.76
C PRO A 164 -18.31 46.82 -24.91
N ALA A 165 -19.09 46.93 -23.83
CA ALA A 165 -20.49 46.54 -23.77
C ALA A 165 -21.39 47.53 -24.51
N LEU A 166 -22.30 47.00 -25.35
CA LEU A 166 -23.40 47.75 -25.94
C LEU A 166 -24.62 47.76 -25.00
N ALA A 167 -25.32 48.90 -25.01
CA ALA A 167 -26.35 49.31 -24.07
C ALA A 167 -27.67 48.51 -24.14
N ALA A 168 -28.38 48.51 -23.01
CA ALA A 168 -29.71 47.97 -22.76
C ALA A 168 -30.86 48.73 -23.49
N PRO A 169 -32.10 48.23 -23.40
CA PRO A 169 -33.07 49.00 -22.60
C PRO A 169 -34.03 48.19 -21.69
N THR A 170 -34.14 48.69 -20.45
CA THR A 170 -35.28 48.88 -19.49
C THR A 170 -36.64 48.16 -19.73
N LYS A 171 -37.35 47.58 -18.73
CA LYS A 171 -38.10 48.20 -17.60
C LYS A 171 -38.65 47.10 -16.64
N LYS A 172 -38.37 47.11 -15.31
CA LYS A 172 -39.18 47.57 -14.12
C LYS A 172 -39.93 46.44 -13.34
N PRO A 173 -40.29 46.61 -12.04
CA PRO A 173 -39.77 45.81 -10.90
C PRO A 173 -40.88 45.06 -10.11
N VAL A 174 -40.52 44.47 -8.94
CA VAL A 174 -41.33 44.06 -7.73
C VAL A 174 -40.79 42.70 -7.22
N SER A 175 -40.56 42.35 -5.94
CA SER A 175 -40.60 42.95 -4.60
C SER A 175 -39.88 42.00 -3.62
N LYS A 176 -39.30 42.52 -2.53
CA LYS A 176 -38.85 41.70 -1.37
C LYS A 176 -40.05 41.19 -0.56
N PRO A 177 -39.87 40.11 0.22
CA PRO A 177 -40.06 40.26 1.67
C PRO A 177 -38.92 39.67 2.51
N LYS A 178 -38.83 40.18 3.73
CA LYS A 178 -37.98 39.77 4.87
C LYS A 178 -38.94 39.33 6.01
N PRO A 179 -38.44 39.03 7.21
CA PRO A 179 -38.01 37.75 7.77
C PRO A 179 -39.12 37.04 8.59
N ASN A 180 -38.90 35.80 9.02
CA ASN A 180 -39.61 35.29 10.20
C ASN A 180 -38.65 34.62 11.19
N THR A 181 -38.88 34.97 12.45
CA THR A 181 -38.12 34.74 13.68
C THR A 181 -38.36 33.36 14.30
N GLY A 182 -37.32 32.85 14.96
CA GLY A 182 -37.43 32.19 16.27
C GLY A 182 -37.58 30.67 16.29
N SER A 183 -36.51 29.97 16.67
CA SER A 183 -36.48 29.26 17.96
C SER A 183 -35.09 28.71 18.24
N GLU A 184 -34.51 29.17 19.35
CA GLU A 184 -33.32 28.61 19.97
C GLU A 184 -33.57 27.15 20.39
N ILE A 185 -32.67 26.25 19.97
CA ILE A 185 -32.45 24.99 20.67
C ILE A 185 -30.97 24.90 20.99
N ARG A 186 -30.70 25.02 22.29
CA ARG A 186 -29.43 24.81 22.98
C ARG A 186 -28.81 23.46 22.59
N PRO A 187 -27.58 23.39 22.06
CA PRO A 187 -26.96 22.11 21.78
C PRO A 187 -26.45 21.49 23.09
N SER A 188 -26.99 20.32 23.40
CA SER A 188 -26.40 19.37 24.35
C SER A 188 -24.96 19.09 23.95
N GLN A 189 -24.04 19.22 24.91
CA GLN A 189 -22.66 18.78 24.78
C GLN A 189 -22.63 17.26 24.62
N GLU A 190 -22.66 16.82 23.38
CA GLU A 190 -22.23 15.48 23.00
C GLU A 190 -20.70 15.51 22.93
N SER A 191 -20.04 14.67 23.71
CA SER A 191 -18.59 14.54 23.71
C SER A 191 -18.12 14.17 22.31
N ALA A 192 -17.53 15.14 21.60
CA ALA A 192 -16.97 14.94 20.29
C ALA A 192 -15.92 13.82 20.36
N ALA A 193 -16.23 12.68 19.75
CA ALA A 193 -15.23 11.69 19.40
C ALA A 193 -14.11 12.41 18.63
N PRO A 194 -12.83 12.07 18.84
CA PRO A 194 -11.73 12.72 18.16
C PRO A 194 -11.92 12.55 16.64
N VAL A 195 -12.21 13.67 15.95
CA VAL A 195 -12.19 13.74 14.50
C VAL A 195 -10.73 13.64 14.07
N PHE A 196 -10.22 12.43 13.90
CA PHE A 196 -8.96 12.27 13.17
C PHE A 196 -9.30 12.53 11.70
N GLY A 197 -8.94 13.73 11.22
CA GLY A 197 -9.04 14.11 9.82
C GLY A 197 -7.79 13.65 9.08
N GLY A 198 -7.98 13.02 7.93
CA GLY A 198 -6.91 12.60 7.04
C GLY A 198 -7.46 12.34 5.65
N HIS A 199 -6.70 12.69 4.62
CA HIS A 199 -7.04 12.36 3.24
C HIS A 199 -5.97 11.40 2.73
N TRP A 200 -6.39 10.24 2.26
CA TRP A 200 -5.49 9.28 1.65
C TRP A 200 -5.27 9.71 0.21
N LYS A 201 -4.02 9.98 -0.16
CA LYS A 201 -3.68 10.42 -1.52
C LYS A 201 -3.18 9.23 -2.33
N ARG A 202 -3.70 9.05 -3.54
CA ARG A 202 -3.16 8.06 -4.49
C ARG A 202 -1.76 8.50 -4.95
N THR A 203 -0.75 7.71 -4.64
CA THR A 203 0.67 7.99 -4.96
C THR A 203 1.16 7.21 -6.16
N SER A 204 0.50 6.09 -6.49
CA SER A 204 0.83 5.27 -7.66
C SER A 204 -0.44 4.67 -8.27
N TYR A 205 -0.47 4.50 -9.58
CA TYR A 205 -1.64 4.00 -10.29
C TYR A 205 -1.26 3.29 -11.60
N TYR A 206 -1.93 2.17 -11.85
CA TYR A 206 -1.87 1.44 -13.10
C TYR A 206 -3.27 0.98 -13.51
N ASN A 207 -3.60 1.13 -14.78
CA ASN A 207 -4.79 0.56 -15.40
C ASN A 207 -4.44 -0.07 -16.74
N ALA A 208 -4.61 -1.39 -16.83
CA ALA A 208 -4.18 -2.19 -17.97
C ALA A 208 -4.97 -1.88 -19.25
N GLN A 209 -6.27 -1.67 -19.13
CA GLN A 209 -7.16 -1.43 -20.27
C GLN A 209 -6.95 -0.03 -20.85
N ARG A 210 -6.82 0.97 -19.97
CA ARG A 210 -6.56 2.37 -20.35
C ARG A 210 -5.10 2.62 -20.71
N ARG A 211 -4.21 1.65 -20.45
CA ARG A 211 -2.74 1.77 -20.58
C ARG A 211 -2.17 2.98 -19.85
N VAL A 212 -2.74 3.28 -18.69
CA VAL A 212 -2.27 4.37 -17.82
C VAL A 212 -1.31 3.78 -16.80
N THR A 213 -0.17 4.44 -16.62
CA THR A 213 0.76 4.20 -15.53
C THR A 213 1.17 5.54 -14.92
N ASN A 214 1.26 5.59 -13.60
CA ASN A 214 1.79 6.73 -12.86
C ASN A 214 2.53 6.18 -11.62
N ASN A 215 3.81 6.53 -11.50
CA ASN A 215 4.68 6.08 -10.41
C ASN A 215 4.70 4.54 -10.21
N VAL A 216 4.65 3.78 -11.30
CA VAL A 216 4.69 2.31 -11.28
C VAL A 216 5.79 1.81 -12.21
N MET A 217 6.64 0.92 -11.68
CA MET A 217 7.68 0.23 -12.42
C MET A 217 7.44 -1.28 -12.39
N PHE A 218 7.31 -1.89 -13.56
CA PHE A 218 7.19 -3.34 -13.69
C PHE A 218 8.58 -3.97 -13.83
N MET A 219 8.89 -4.90 -12.93
CA MET A 219 10.16 -5.59 -12.88
C MET A 219 9.95 -7.11 -12.81
N GLY A 220 11.02 -7.88 -12.92
CA GLY A 220 10.98 -9.33 -12.74
C GLY A 220 12.37 -9.90 -12.55
N ASN A 221 12.43 -11.13 -12.03
CA ASN A 221 13.68 -11.85 -11.77
C ASN A 221 14.24 -12.48 -13.07
N TYR A 222 14.52 -11.62 -14.06
CA TYR A 222 14.99 -11.95 -15.40
C TYR A 222 16.30 -11.22 -15.75
N GLY A 223 17.14 -10.94 -14.76
CA GLY A 223 18.46 -10.34 -14.97
C GLY A 223 19.25 -10.99 -16.11
N GLY A 224 19.96 -10.19 -16.89
CA GLY A 224 20.64 -10.64 -18.11
C GLY A 224 19.74 -10.68 -19.36
N GLN A 225 18.41 -10.57 -19.23
CA GLN A 225 17.50 -10.43 -20.38
C GLN A 225 17.27 -8.95 -20.73
N GLY A 226 18.32 -8.32 -21.26
CA GLY A 226 18.29 -6.92 -21.72
C GLY A 226 18.53 -5.88 -20.61
N SER A 227 18.25 -6.19 -19.36
CA SER A 227 18.63 -5.38 -18.20
C SER A 227 18.87 -6.26 -16.97
N GLY A 228 19.40 -5.67 -15.90
CA GLY A 228 19.88 -6.43 -14.74
C GLY A 228 21.10 -7.26 -15.07
N VAL A 229 21.46 -8.16 -14.17
CA VAL A 229 22.63 -9.04 -14.29
C VAL A 229 22.24 -10.49 -14.09
N PHE A 230 22.94 -11.37 -14.79
CA PHE A 230 22.93 -12.81 -14.55
C PHE A 230 24.37 -13.25 -14.35
N ASP A 231 24.57 -14.13 -13.38
CA ASP A 231 25.80 -14.87 -13.19
C ASP A 231 25.46 -16.25 -12.62
N TYR A 232 26.40 -17.19 -12.70
CA TYR A 232 26.18 -18.56 -12.24
C TYR A 232 26.23 -18.72 -10.71
N THR A 233 26.67 -17.70 -9.99
CA THR A 233 26.80 -17.71 -8.52
C THR A 233 25.45 -17.37 -7.87
N TRP A 234 24.78 -16.34 -8.37
CA TRP A 234 23.61 -15.72 -7.77
C TRP A 234 22.37 -15.76 -8.68
N GLY A 235 22.52 -16.24 -9.91
CA GLY A 235 21.45 -16.31 -10.89
C GLY A 235 20.95 -14.93 -11.32
N ASN A 236 19.68 -14.87 -11.73
CA ASN A 236 19.03 -13.65 -12.17
C ASN A 236 18.94 -12.62 -11.03
N SER A 237 19.23 -11.36 -11.32
CA SER A 237 18.78 -10.22 -10.53
C SER A 237 17.39 -9.74 -10.99
N LEU A 238 16.89 -8.67 -10.35
CA LEU A 238 15.85 -7.84 -10.96
C LEU A 238 16.27 -7.32 -12.34
N SER A 239 15.27 -7.12 -13.19
CA SER A 239 15.34 -6.57 -14.55
C SER A 239 14.03 -5.84 -14.86
N TYR A 240 14.01 -4.96 -15.87
CA TYR A 240 12.76 -4.45 -16.41
C TYR A 240 11.93 -5.59 -16.99
N LEU A 241 10.63 -5.57 -16.74
CA LEU A 241 9.71 -6.55 -17.29
C LEU A 241 9.33 -6.19 -18.73
N ASN A 242 9.18 -7.20 -19.60
CA ASN A 242 8.59 -7.00 -20.91
C ASN A 242 7.07 -6.71 -20.80
N ALA A 243 6.48 -6.14 -21.85
CA ALA A 243 5.06 -5.78 -21.85
C ALA A 243 4.09 -6.98 -21.78
N ASN A 244 4.60 -8.21 -21.96
CA ASN A 244 3.84 -9.45 -21.92
C ASN A 244 3.91 -10.14 -20.55
N GLY A 245 4.67 -9.57 -19.59
CA GLY A 245 4.75 -10.04 -18.21
C GLY A 245 5.39 -11.42 -18.02
N ASN A 246 6.27 -11.84 -18.93
CA ASN A 246 6.79 -13.21 -18.94
C ASN A 246 8.31 -13.34 -19.19
N GLY A 247 9.04 -12.22 -19.16
CA GLY A 247 10.48 -12.14 -19.37
C GLY A 247 11.03 -10.73 -19.22
N GLY A 248 12.34 -10.56 -19.37
CA GLY A 248 13.02 -9.28 -19.23
C GLY A 248 12.92 -8.36 -20.45
N SER A 249 13.29 -7.10 -20.27
CA SER A 249 13.37 -6.07 -21.30
C SER A 249 14.59 -5.16 -21.09
N SER A 250 15.07 -4.51 -22.15
CA SER A 250 16.14 -3.52 -22.09
C SER A 250 15.72 -2.14 -21.58
N SER A 251 14.41 -1.89 -21.50
CA SER A 251 13.84 -0.61 -21.06
C SER A 251 12.51 -0.82 -20.34
N PRO A 252 12.08 0.12 -19.48
CA PRO A 252 10.76 0.06 -18.85
C PRO A 252 9.64 -0.14 -19.87
N LYS A 253 8.71 -1.06 -19.57
CA LYS A 253 7.49 -1.26 -20.34
C LYS A 253 6.27 -1.17 -19.44
N VAL A 254 5.20 -0.59 -19.98
CA VAL A 254 3.88 -0.70 -19.36
C VAL A 254 3.34 -2.09 -19.64
N LEU A 255 2.95 -2.81 -18.59
CA LEU A 255 2.32 -4.12 -18.72
C LEU A 255 1.03 -3.98 -19.55
N LYS A 256 0.81 -4.91 -20.49
CA LYS A 256 -0.44 -4.95 -21.27
C LYS A 256 -1.57 -5.56 -20.42
N TYR A 257 -2.80 -5.42 -20.89
CA TYR A 257 -3.92 -6.20 -20.36
C TYR A 257 -3.85 -7.65 -20.84
N ILE A 258 -3.00 -8.44 -20.17
CA ILE A 258 -2.66 -9.81 -20.58
C ILE A 258 -2.91 -10.83 -19.47
N TYR A 259 -2.91 -12.09 -19.89
CA TYR A 259 -2.90 -13.24 -19.02
C TYR A 259 -1.46 -13.62 -18.67
N ILE A 260 -1.16 -13.71 -17.37
CA ILE A 260 0.10 -14.22 -16.85
C ILE A 260 -0.08 -15.73 -16.65
N PRO A 261 0.67 -16.60 -17.35
CA PRO A 261 0.51 -18.05 -17.21
C PRO A 261 1.18 -18.58 -15.94
N SER A 262 0.83 -19.81 -15.54
CA SER A 262 1.54 -20.52 -14.45
C SER A 262 3.05 -20.42 -14.55
N ASN A 263 3.70 -20.32 -13.38
CA ASN A 263 5.15 -20.21 -13.23
C ASN A 263 5.79 -18.98 -13.92
N LYS A 264 4.99 -17.97 -14.28
CA LYS A 264 5.48 -16.65 -14.64
C LYS A 264 5.14 -15.66 -13.56
N GLU A 265 6.10 -14.80 -13.28
CA GLU A 265 6.08 -13.90 -12.16
C GLU A 265 6.63 -12.55 -12.57
N PHE A 266 6.10 -11.51 -11.93
CA PHE A 266 6.66 -10.19 -12.03
C PHE A 266 6.40 -9.42 -10.74
N SER A 267 7.11 -8.32 -10.59
CA SER A 267 7.00 -7.43 -9.46
C SER A 267 6.67 -6.00 -9.87
N ILE A 268 6.09 -5.26 -8.94
CA ILE A 268 5.68 -3.87 -9.07
C ILE A 268 6.37 -3.06 -7.98
N PHE A 269 7.12 -2.06 -8.42
CA PHE A 269 7.79 -1.06 -7.60
C PHE A 269 7.21 0.32 -7.89
N SER A 270 7.58 1.32 -7.09
CA SER A 270 7.39 2.70 -7.50
C SER A 270 8.29 3.03 -8.70
N ALA A 271 8.01 4.11 -9.42
CA ALA A 271 8.92 4.59 -10.46
C ALA A 271 10.06 5.46 -9.89
N GLN A 272 10.18 5.56 -8.57
CA GLN A 272 11.25 6.30 -7.91
C GLN A 272 12.52 5.46 -7.87
N ARG A 273 13.61 6.05 -8.37
CA ARG A 273 14.93 5.42 -8.33
C ARG A 273 15.43 5.37 -6.90
N CYS A 274 16.05 4.25 -6.55
CA CYS A 274 16.70 4.11 -5.26
C CYS A 274 17.78 5.16 -5.05
N ASP A 275 17.80 5.74 -3.86
CA ASP A 275 18.97 6.39 -3.29
C ASP A 275 19.69 5.43 -2.32
N LYS A 276 20.56 5.98 -1.46
CA LYS A 276 21.30 5.20 -0.45
C LYS A 276 20.40 4.47 0.55
N SER A 277 19.17 4.93 0.76
CA SER A 277 18.23 4.35 1.75
C SER A 277 17.73 2.96 1.34
N CYS A 278 17.74 2.62 0.04
CA CYS A 278 17.34 1.30 -0.44
C CYS A 278 18.24 0.15 0.04
N GLY A 279 19.46 0.46 0.49
CA GLY A 279 20.49 -0.52 0.82
C GLY A 279 21.15 -1.15 -0.42
N TYR A 280 21.77 -2.31 -0.24
CA TYR A 280 22.46 -3.02 -1.31
C TYR A 280 21.48 -3.49 -2.40
N SER A 281 21.91 -3.40 -3.66
CA SER A 281 21.24 -4.03 -4.79
C SER A 281 22.26 -4.66 -5.73
N ARG A 282 21.96 -5.85 -6.24
CA ARG A 282 22.77 -6.50 -7.28
C ARG A 282 22.76 -5.76 -8.61
N ALA A 283 21.71 -4.98 -8.88
CA ALA A 283 21.54 -4.23 -10.12
C ALA A 283 21.27 -2.75 -9.81
N PRO A 284 22.25 -2.01 -9.25
CA PRO A 284 22.04 -0.65 -8.73
C PRO A 284 21.54 0.31 -9.81
N ASN A 285 21.99 0.14 -11.05
CA ASN A 285 21.59 0.96 -12.20
C ASN A 285 20.12 0.81 -12.61
N ILE A 286 19.38 -0.13 -12.03
CA ILE A 286 17.94 -0.34 -12.24
C ILE A 286 17.20 -0.61 -10.92
N ALA A 287 17.75 -0.15 -9.79
CA ALA A 287 17.09 -0.28 -8.50
C ALA A 287 16.03 0.82 -8.31
N TYR A 288 14.84 0.40 -7.88
CA TYR A 288 13.69 1.27 -7.60
C TYR A 288 13.20 1.06 -6.17
N GLU A 289 12.63 2.11 -5.59
CA GLU A 289 11.99 2.09 -4.27
C GLU A 289 10.72 1.24 -4.31
N GLY A 290 10.44 0.55 -3.20
CA GLY A 290 9.12 -0.04 -2.99
C GLY A 290 8.08 1.01 -2.61
N PHE A 291 7.03 0.57 -1.93
CA PHE A 291 6.01 1.44 -1.38
C PHE A 291 6.12 1.47 0.15
N SER A 292 6.68 2.56 0.67
CA SER A 292 6.97 2.74 2.09
C SER A 292 5.84 3.43 2.87
N GLY A 293 6.00 3.45 4.20
CA GLY A 293 5.12 4.12 5.15
C GLY A 293 4.28 3.15 5.97
N SER A 294 4.09 3.47 7.25
CA SER A 294 3.26 2.69 8.16
C SER A 294 1.76 2.84 7.89
N ASN A 295 1.36 3.90 7.18
CA ASN A 295 -0.02 4.12 6.75
C ASN A 295 -0.06 4.10 5.22
N LYS A 296 -0.35 2.93 4.66
CA LYS A 296 -0.43 2.73 3.21
C LYS A 296 -1.52 1.74 2.83
N ILE A 297 -2.05 1.91 1.62
CA ILE A 297 -3.08 1.05 1.06
C ILE A 297 -2.65 0.58 -0.31
N PHE A 298 -2.76 -0.73 -0.54
CA PHE A 298 -2.72 -1.30 -1.88
C PHE A 298 -4.14 -1.67 -2.32
N LEU A 299 -4.58 -1.18 -3.47
CA LEU A 299 -5.83 -1.60 -4.10
C LEU A 299 -5.52 -2.38 -5.37
N PHE A 300 -6.22 -3.50 -5.55
CA PHE A 300 -6.05 -4.40 -6.69
C PHE A 300 -7.40 -4.70 -7.34
N ASN A 301 -7.43 -4.77 -8.66
CA ASN A 301 -8.53 -5.31 -9.44
C ASN A 301 -7.99 -6.46 -10.29
N PHE A 302 -8.35 -7.70 -9.95
CA PHE A 302 -7.71 -8.88 -10.54
C PHE A 302 -8.61 -10.12 -10.59
N LYS A 303 -8.16 -11.10 -11.36
CA LYS A 303 -8.73 -12.44 -11.48
C LYS A 303 -7.61 -13.49 -11.44
N MET A 304 -7.86 -14.64 -10.84
CA MET A 304 -6.94 -15.79 -10.73
C MET A 304 -7.59 -17.02 -11.41
N PRO A 305 -7.65 -17.06 -12.76
CA PRO A 305 -8.32 -18.15 -13.48
C PRO A 305 -7.62 -19.49 -13.26
N LEU A 306 -8.37 -20.60 -13.38
CA LEU A 306 -7.79 -21.94 -13.46
C LEU A 306 -7.13 -22.14 -14.84
N ASP A 307 -5.98 -22.82 -14.88
CA ASP A 307 -5.30 -23.15 -16.14
C ASP A 307 -4.93 -24.63 -16.29
N GLY A 308 -5.28 -25.46 -15.30
CA GLY A 308 -5.16 -26.92 -15.38
C GLY A 308 -3.74 -27.46 -15.27
N LYS A 309 -2.72 -26.61 -15.15
CA LYS A 309 -1.33 -27.05 -15.05
C LYS A 309 -1.04 -27.65 -13.66
N ARG A 310 -0.20 -28.69 -13.61
CA ARG A 310 0.13 -29.43 -12.38
C ARG A 310 1.64 -29.60 -12.14
N GLY A 311 2.47 -28.95 -12.97
CA GLY A 311 3.92 -28.93 -12.78
C GLY A 311 4.36 -27.94 -11.69
N PHE A 312 5.66 -27.65 -11.60
CA PHE A 312 6.21 -26.65 -10.70
C PHE A 312 5.49 -25.30 -10.84
N ASN A 313 4.93 -24.79 -9.73
CA ASN A 313 4.08 -23.59 -9.68
C ASN A 313 2.91 -23.60 -10.70
N GLY A 314 2.44 -24.80 -11.07
CA GLY A 314 1.32 -25.00 -11.99
C GLY A 314 0.00 -24.72 -11.29
N ASP A 315 -0.80 -23.82 -11.86
CA ASP A 315 -2.14 -23.46 -11.40
C ASP A 315 -2.19 -23.01 -9.93
N MET A 316 -1.10 -22.39 -9.46
CA MET A 316 -0.89 -21.86 -8.10
C MET A 316 -0.61 -20.36 -8.13
N PRO A 317 -1.59 -19.52 -8.51
CA PRO A 317 -1.38 -18.08 -8.57
C PRO A 317 -1.17 -17.49 -7.18
N ALA A 318 -0.44 -16.38 -7.14
CA ALA A 318 -0.17 -15.64 -5.92
C ALA A 318 -0.17 -14.14 -6.15
N LEU A 319 -0.58 -13.40 -5.12
CA LEU A 319 -0.39 -11.98 -4.95
C LEU A 319 0.24 -11.79 -3.56
N TRP A 320 1.46 -11.30 -3.51
CA TRP A 320 2.17 -11.06 -2.25
C TRP A 320 2.95 -9.75 -2.27
N ALA A 321 3.47 -9.35 -1.12
CA ALA A 321 4.40 -8.25 -0.97
C ALA A 321 5.68 -8.72 -0.28
N LEU A 322 6.84 -8.27 -0.76
CA LEU A 322 8.14 -8.48 -0.13
C LEU A 322 8.70 -7.16 0.34
N ASN A 323 9.43 -7.17 1.46
CA ASN A 323 10.39 -6.09 1.72
C ASN A 323 11.30 -5.94 0.50
N ALA A 324 11.35 -4.73 -0.07
CA ALA A 324 11.94 -4.49 -1.38
C ALA A 324 13.45 -4.76 -1.42
N ARG A 325 14.11 -4.87 -0.26
CA ARG A 325 15.51 -5.33 -0.15
C ARG A 325 15.68 -6.78 -0.65
N ILE A 326 14.65 -7.63 -0.52
CA ILE A 326 14.70 -9.03 -0.92
C ILE A 326 14.89 -9.17 -2.44
N PRO A 327 13.98 -8.68 -3.29
CA PRO A 327 14.17 -8.77 -4.74
C PRO A 327 15.34 -7.92 -5.24
N ARG A 328 15.72 -6.82 -4.57
CA ARG A 328 16.94 -6.06 -4.94
C ARG A 328 18.23 -6.86 -4.76
N THR A 329 18.19 -7.93 -3.97
CA THR A 329 19.31 -8.85 -3.70
C THR A 329 19.06 -10.19 -4.39
N MET A 330 18.60 -11.20 -3.66
CA MET A 330 18.28 -12.52 -4.18
C MET A 330 16.91 -12.97 -3.67
N GLN A 331 15.90 -12.93 -4.54
CA GLN A 331 14.53 -13.31 -4.18
C GLN A 331 14.40 -14.80 -3.86
N TYR A 332 15.03 -15.67 -4.66
CA TYR A 332 14.92 -17.13 -4.55
C TYR A 332 16.22 -17.79 -4.09
N GLY A 333 16.82 -17.27 -3.01
CA GLY A 333 18.01 -17.85 -2.42
C GLY A 333 18.32 -17.31 -1.03
N ALA A 334 19.42 -17.79 -0.45
CA ALA A 334 19.75 -17.53 0.95
C ALA A 334 20.36 -16.13 1.21
N CYS A 335 20.90 -15.47 0.18
CA CYS A 335 21.53 -14.15 0.33
C CYS A 335 20.52 -13.01 0.18
N SER A 336 19.61 -12.94 1.13
CA SER A 336 18.69 -11.82 1.31
C SER A 336 18.33 -11.69 2.78
N CYS A 337 17.58 -10.64 3.12
CA CYS A 337 17.11 -10.47 4.49
C CYS A 337 15.91 -11.36 4.84
N TRP A 338 15.35 -12.13 3.90
CA TRP A 338 14.09 -12.89 4.09
C TRP A 338 14.18 -13.87 5.26
N THR A 339 15.22 -14.71 5.29
CA THR A 339 15.46 -15.70 6.37
C THR A 339 15.77 -15.07 7.72
N THR A 340 16.05 -13.77 7.75
CA THR A 340 16.33 -13.00 8.97
C THR A 340 15.17 -12.12 9.40
N GLY A 341 14.03 -12.22 8.72
CA GLY A 341 12.76 -11.65 9.17
C GLY A 341 12.44 -10.25 8.64
N CYS A 342 13.01 -9.81 7.52
CA CYS A 342 12.68 -8.50 6.95
C CYS A 342 11.30 -8.42 6.29
N GLY A 343 10.62 -9.55 6.11
CA GLY A 343 9.18 -9.58 5.90
C GLY A 343 8.69 -9.95 4.50
N GLU A 344 7.68 -10.79 4.48
CA GLU A 344 6.82 -11.13 3.35
C GLU A 344 5.36 -11.17 3.80
N VAL A 345 4.45 -10.76 2.91
CA VAL A 345 3.01 -10.77 3.12
C VAL A 345 2.34 -11.44 1.93
N ASP A 346 1.91 -12.67 2.10
CA ASP A 346 1.01 -13.36 1.20
C ASP A 346 -0.39 -12.78 1.38
N ILE A 347 -0.92 -12.15 0.33
CA ILE A 347 -2.21 -11.48 0.37
C ILE A 347 -3.28 -12.46 -0.12
N TYR A 348 -3.06 -13.05 -1.30
CA TYR A 348 -3.85 -14.16 -1.85
C TYR A 348 -2.86 -15.18 -2.42
N GLU A 349 -2.65 -16.29 -1.74
CA GLU A 349 -1.79 -17.37 -2.26
C GLU A 349 -2.53 -18.70 -2.34
N VAL A 350 -2.49 -19.33 -3.52
CA VAL A 350 -2.96 -20.69 -3.72
C VAL A 350 -1.81 -21.66 -3.40
N LEU A 351 -1.99 -22.49 -2.37
CA LEU A 351 -0.93 -23.37 -1.82
C LEU A 351 -0.84 -24.75 -2.48
N ALA A 352 -1.80 -25.11 -3.34
CA ALA A 352 -1.79 -26.37 -4.08
C ALA A 352 -2.31 -26.19 -5.51
N SER A 353 -1.76 -26.96 -6.46
CA SER A 353 -2.12 -26.84 -7.87
C SER A 353 -3.61 -27.03 -8.13
N GLY A 354 -4.25 -26.02 -8.71
CA GLY A 354 -5.66 -26.04 -9.07
C GLY A 354 -6.61 -25.82 -7.89
N ASP A 355 -6.09 -25.52 -6.69
CA ASP A 355 -6.93 -25.21 -5.55
C ASP A 355 -7.68 -23.87 -5.76
N THR A 356 -8.84 -23.78 -5.13
CA THR A 356 -9.77 -22.65 -5.20
C THR A 356 -9.76 -21.82 -3.92
N LYS A 357 -8.80 -22.08 -3.03
CA LYS A 357 -8.61 -21.39 -1.76
C LYS A 357 -7.33 -20.57 -1.79
N CYS A 358 -7.43 -19.31 -1.39
CA CYS A 358 -6.31 -18.39 -1.26
C CYS A 358 -6.06 -18.09 0.22
N LYS A 359 -4.83 -18.31 0.67
CA LYS A 359 -4.38 -18.02 2.02
C LYS A 359 -3.71 -16.65 2.09
N SER A 360 -3.75 -16.07 3.28
CA SER A 360 -2.94 -14.91 3.63
C SER A 360 -2.07 -15.20 4.84
N THR A 361 -0.79 -14.86 4.71
CA THR A 361 0.27 -15.21 5.66
C THR A 361 1.27 -14.07 5.73
N PHE A 362 1.83 -13.85 6.92
CA PHE A 362 2.89 -12.89 7.18
C PHE A 362 4.11 -13.68 7.64
N HIS A 363 5.15 -13.69 6.83
CA HIS A 363 6.44 -14.29 7.19
C HIS A 363 7.31 -13.19 7.80
N LEU A 364 7.28 -13.13 9.13
CA LEU A 364 8.05 -12.21 9.97
C LEU A 364 8.72 -13.04 11.07
N ASN A 365 9.61 -12.44 11.87
CA ASN A 365 10.15 -13.12 13.06
C ASN A 365 9.01 -13.65 13.97
N ASN A 366 7.96 -12.85 14.13
CA ASN A 366 6.69 -13.28 14.71
C ASN A 366 5.66 -13.34 13.57
N GLY A 367 5.62 -14.47 12.86
CA GLY A 367 4.73 -14.67 11.73
C GLY A 367 3.25 -14.70 12.12
N ALA A 368 2.37 -14.56 11.12
CA ALA A 368 0.92 -14.61 11.30
C ALA A 368 0.27 -15.33 10.14
N GLY A 369 -0.76 -16.16 10.37
CA GLY A 369 -1.44 -16.88 9.30
C GLY A 369 -2.81 -17.34 9.73
N SER A 370 -3.87 -16.82 9.09
CA SER A 370 -5.22 -17.25 9.39
C SER A 370 -5.52 -18.58 8.71
N SER A 371 -6.20 -19.48 9.40
CA SER A 371 -6.75 -20.70 8.79
C SER A 371 -7.95 -20.42 7.90
N ASP A 372 -8.65 -19.30 8.10
CA ASP A 372 -9.65 -18.82 7.14
C ASP A 372 -8.99 -18.46 5.81
N TYR A 373 -9.76 -18.52 4.74
CA TYR A 373 -9.24 -18.34 3.38
C TYR A 373 -10.18 -17.48 2.53
N PHE A 374 -9.62 -16.81 1.54
CA PHE A 374 -10.40 -16.18 0.49
C PHE A 374 -10.70 -17.19 -0.61
N LYS A 375 -11.93 -17.20 -1.13
CA LYS A 375 -12.19 -17.96 -2.36
C LYS A 375 -11.39 -17.35 -3.51
N ARG A 376 -10.64 -18.18 -4.22
CA ARG A 376 -9.90 -17.80 -5.43
C ARG A 376 -10.88 -17.19 -6.45
N PRO A 377 -10.60 -15.98 -7.00
CA PRO A 377 -11.45 -15.37 -8.02
C PRO A 377 -11.21 -16.04 -9.38
N THR A 378 -11.77 -17.23 -9.58
CA THR A 378 -11.58 -18.07 -10.77
C THR A 378 -12.31 -17.55 -12.00
N ASP A 379 -13.45 -16.87 -11.81
CA ASP A 379 -14.39 -16.53 -12.90
C ASP A 379 -14.56 -15.03 -13.10
N ASN A 380 -14.50 -14.25 -12.03
CA ASN A 380 -14.76 -12.81 -12.06
C ASN A 380 -13.56 -12.02 -11.56
N TYR A 381 -13.46 -10.77 -12.03
CA TYR A 381 -12.57 -9.81 -11.41
C TYR A 381 -13.13 -9.40 -10.06
N ILE A 382 -12.28 -9.33 -9.05
CA ILE A 382 -12.62 -8.77 -7.73
C ILE A 382 -11.75 -7.55 -7.44
N LYS A 383 -12.26 -6.66 -6.59
CA LYS A 383 -11.49 -5.55 -6.03
C LYS A 383 -11.07 -5.88 -4.61
N VAL A 384 -9.81 -5.70 -4.28
CA VAL A 384 -9.25 -5.99 -2.94
C VAL A 384 -8.48 -4.78 -2.43
N ALA A 385 -8.72 -4.42 -1.18
CA ALA A 385 -7.89 -3.48 -0.43
C ALA A 385 -7.00 -4.24 0.56
N VAL A 386 -5.73 -3.85 0.62
CA VAL A 386 -4.79 -4.22 1.69
C VAL A 386 -4.40 -2.94 2.40
N VAL A 387 -4.85 -2.78 3.63
CA VAL A 387 -4.68 -1.55 4.43
C VAL A 387 -3.68 -1.83 5.53
N PHE A 388 -2.51 -1.21 5.44
CA PHE A 388 -1.53 -1.14 6.51
C PHE A 388 -1.87 0.11 7.33
N ASP A 389 -2.38 -0.08 8.56
CA ASP A 389 -2.71 1.01 9.48
C ASP A 389 -1.78 0.98 10.68
N GLY A 390 -0.77 1.85 10.63
CA GLY A 390 0.21 2.02 11.68
C GLY A 390 -0.35 2.65 12.94
N ARG A 391 -1.55 3.25 12.90
CA ARG A 391 -2.21 3.84 14.08
C ARG A 391 -2.78 2.76 15.00
N THR A 392 -3.12 1.61 14.44
CA THR A 392 -3.73 0.47 15.15
C THR A 392 -2.85 -0.78 15.12
N SER A 393 -1.61 -0.67 14.64
CA SER A 393 -0.67 -1.79 14.47
C SER A 393 -1.34 -3.01 13.80
N SER A 394 -2.06 -2.75 12.70
CA SER A 394 -2.88 -3.75 12.04
C SER A 394 -2.77 -3.73 10.52
N VAL A 395 -3.01 -4.88 9.90
CA VAL A 395 -3.15 -5.03 8.45
C VAL A 395 -4.49 -5.66 8.12
N ALA A 396 -5.31 -4.99 7.31
CA ALA A 396 -6.61 -5.50 6.87
C ALA A 396 -6.56 -5.90 5.40
N ILE A 397 -7.08 -7.08 5.06
CA ILE A 397 -7.30 -7.53 3.68
C ILE A 397 -8.82 -7.61 3.47
N LYS A 398 -9.36 -6.87 2.50
CA LYS A 398 -10.81 -6.73 2.28
C LYS A 398 -11.18 -6.82 0.82
N GLN A 399 -12.14 -7.68 0.47
CA GLN A 399 -12.83 -7.57 -0.81
C GLN A 399 -13.78 -6.36 -0.80
N LEU A 400 -13.59 -5.47 -1.77
CA LEU A 400 -14.40 -4.27 -1.98
C LEU A 400 -15.58 -4.55 -2.93
N PRO A 401 -16.64 -3.71 -2.91
CA PRO A 401 -17.71 -3.78 -3.91
C PRO A 401 -17.19 -3.55 -5.33
N ASP A 402 -17.81 -4.19 -6.32
CA ASP A 402 -17.42 -4.08 -7.73
C ASP A 402 -17.53 -2.64 -8.27
N SER A 403 -18.43 -1.83 -7.70
CA SER A 403 -18.61 -0.42 -8.05
C SER A 403 -17.53 0.51 -7.50
N PHE A 404 -16.65 0.04 -6.61
CA PHE A 404 -15.68 0.90 -5.94
C PHE A 404 -14.64 1.49 -6.90
N ASP A 405 -14.52 2.80 -6.99
CA ASP A 405 -13.57 3.48 -7.88
C ASP A 405 -12.20 3.69 -7.22
N PHE A 406 -11.11 3.48 -7.96
CA PHE A 406 -9.75 3.74 -7.48
C PHE A 406 -9.40 5.21 -7.73
N GLY A 407 -10.17 6.14 -7.15
CA GLY A 407 -10.06 7.58 -7.38
C GLY A 407 -8.70 8.18 -6.96
N SER A 408 -8.52 9.49 -7.12
CA SER A 408 -7.26 10.16 -6.74
C SER A 408 -7.03 10.24 -5.22
N GLY A 409 -8.07 9.98 -4.42
CA GLY A 409 -7.96 9.93 -2.97
C GLY A 409 -9.13 9.23 -2.31
N LEU A 410 -8.96 8.93 -1.03
CA LEU A 410 -9.96 8.30 -0.17
C LEU A 410 -10.10 9.12 1.12
N SER A 411 -11.31 9.20 1.66
CA SER A 411 -11.50 9.78 2.99
C SER A 411 -11.03 8.79 4.07
N ASP A 412 -10.49 9.32 5.17
CA ASP A 412 -10.11 8.46 6.31
C ASP A 412 -11.33 7.81 6.95
N GLU A 413 -12.52 8.39 6.85
CA GLU A 413 -13.78 7.77 7.26
C GLU A 413 -14.04 6.47 6.48
N THR A 414 -13.89 6.49 5.16
CA THR A 414 -14.05 5.30 4.32
C THR A 414 -13.06 4.22 4.72
N VAL A 415 -11.78 4.55 4.86
CA VAL A 415 -10.75 3.56 5.22
C VAL A 415 -10.98 2.99 6.61
N ARG A 416 -11.30 3.83 7.61
CA ARG A 416 -11.62 3.36 8.97
C ARG A 416 -12.86 2.48 9.01
N SER A 417 -13.86 2.73 8.17
CA SER A 417 -15.05 1.88 8.09
C SER A 417 -14.71 0.45 7.67
N TRP A 418 -13.66 0.27 6.86
CA TRP A 418 -13.18 -1.06 6.46
C TRP A 418 -12.60 -1.80 7.65
N ILE A 419 -11.74 -1.16 8.43
CA ILE A 419 -11.05 -1.77 9.58
C ILE A 419 -12.01 -2.01 10.75
N LYS A 420 -12.77 -0.98 11.16
CA LYS A 420 -13.68 -1.08 12.33
C LYS A 420 -14.70 -2.19 12.17
N GLY A 421 -15.22 -2.38 10.96
CA GLY A 421 -16.21 -3.42 10.68
C GLY A 421 -15.68 -4.85 10.81
N MET A 422 -14.35 -5.06 10.86
CA MET A 422 -13.71 -6.37 11.00
C MET A 422 -13.34 -6.72 12.43
N ALA A 423 -13.25 -5.71 13.32
CA ALA A 423 -12.90 -5.90 14.72
C ALA A 423 -14.01 -6.61 15.54
N THR A 424 -15.23 -6.67 15.00
CA THR A 424 -16.36 -7.39 15.58
C THR A 424 -16.61 -8.70 14.82
N PRO A 425 -16.73 -9.85 15.50
CA PRO A 425 -17.02 -11.12 14.85
C PRO A 425 -18.32 -11.05 14.03
N LYS A 426 -18.24 -11.41 12.74
CA LYS A 426 -19.40 -11.56 11.86
C LYS A 426 -19.12 -12.58 10.77
N LYS A 427 -20.16 -13.17 10.20
CA LYS A 427 -20.04 -14.16 9.13
C LYS A 427 -19.24 -13.59 7.94
N GLY A 428 -18.22 -14.34 7.50
CA GLY A 428 -17.37 -13.95 6.38
C GLY A 428 -16.28 -12.93 6.71
N SER A 429 -16.04 -12.65 7.99
CA SER A 429 -14.95 -11.81 8.51
C SER A 429 -14.13 -12.62 9.53
N SER A 430 -12.81 -12.49 9.45
CA SER A 430 -11.87 -13.11 10.40
C SER A 430 -11.06 -12.04 11.12
N LEU A 431 -10.79 -12.27 12.40
CA LEU A 431 -9.84 -11.51 13.21
C LEU A 431 -8.71 -12.45 13.62
N PHE A 432 -7.47 -12.02 13.40
CA PHE A 432 -6.27 -12.74 13.79
C PHE A 432 -5.39 -11.86 14.66
N GLN A 433 -5.25 -12.24 15.93
CA GLN A 433 -4.32 -11.59 16.85
C GLN A 433 -2.96 -12.31 16.81
N LEU A 434 -1.89 -11.57 16.49
CA LEU A 434 -0.53 -12.09 16.59
C LEU A 434 -0.18 -12.37 18.06
N SER A 435 0.53 -13.48 18.30
CA SER A 435 1.11 -13.78 19.60
C SER A 435 2.18 -12.75 19.94
N SER A 436 2.00 -12.06 21.07
CA SER A 436 2.94 -11.08 21.63
C SER A 436 4.24 -11.72 22.10
#